data_AF-A0A6J7SNV9-F1
#
_entry.id   AF-A0A6J7SNV9-F1
#
_cell.length_a   1.000
_cell.length_b   1.000
_cell.length_c   1.000
_cell.angle_alpha   90.00
_cell.angle_beta   90.00
_cell.angle_gamma   90.00
#
_symmetry.space_group_name_H-M   'P 1'
#
loop_
_entity.id
_entity.type
_entity.pdbx_description
1 polymer ?
#
loop_
_entity_poly.entity_id
_entity_poly.type
_entity_poly.pdbx_seq_one_letter_code
_entity_poly.pdbx_strand_id
1 'polypeptide(L)'
;MKTTLAIALLVLTMLWYLSFLATRLDRLHHRVETSWANLDGLLQRRAAIALEIARSESCDPASSLLLTSAAYQAREATVQERSSAEMALSGALGLLMIHGHMHAGGAEQSLFDELRLLIAKIQVAIAIHTDAVSSTQMVRKKSAIRFFRLAGTAPLPVTYEFEFDAL
;
A
#
# COMPACT_ATOMS: atom_id res chain seq x y z
N MET A 1 -33.88 -20.91 -39.11
CA MET A 1 -32.98 -21.91 -38.49
C MET A 1 -31.51 -21.50 -38.53
N LYS A 2 -30.93 -21.19 -39.69
CA LYS A 2 -29.52 -20.72 -39.76
C LYS A 2 -29.27 -19.41 -38.99
N THR A 3 -30.17 -18.44 -39.11
CA THR A 3 -30.09 -17.14 -38.41
C THR A 3 -30.23 -17.28 -36.89
N THR A 4 -31.18 -18.10 -36.43
CA THR A 4 -31.39 -18.38 -35.00
C THR A 4 -30.18 -19.08 -34.37
N LEU A 5 -29.57 -20.03 -35.10
CA LEU A 5 -28.33 -20.68 -34.66
C LEU A 5 -27.15 -19.69 -34.61
N ALA A 6 -27.02 -18.80 -35.59
CA ALA A 6 -25.98 -17.78 -35.60
C ALA A 6 -26.13 -16.79 -34.43
N ILE A 7 -27.36 -16.35 -34.14
CA ILE A 7 -27.66 -15.48 -32.99
C ILE A 7 -27.34 -16.20 -31.68
N ALA A 8 -27.78 -17.46 -31.53
CA ALA A 8 -27.50 -18.25 -30.33
C ALA A 8 -25.99 -18.42 -30.09
N LEU A 9 -25.22 -18.70 -31.15
CA LEU A 9 -23.76 -18.81 -31.07
C LEU A 9 -23.10 -17.48 -30.69
N LEU A 10 -23.57 -16.37 -31.26
CA LEU A 10 -23.06 -15.04 -30.93
C LEU A 10 -23.34 -14.67 -29.46
N VAL A 11 -24.54 -14.96 -28.95
CA VAL A 11 -24.88 -14.73 -27.53
C VAL A 11 -24.01 -15.59 -26.62
N LEU A 12 -23.81 -16.87 -26.97
CA LEU A 12 -23.00 -17.78 -26.16
C LEU A 12 -21.53 -17.35 -26.08
N THR A 13 -20.94 -16.94 -27.22
CA THR A 13 -19.57 -16.41 -27.24
C THR A 13 -19.45 -15.09 -26.47
N MET A 14 -20.46 -14.22 -26.53
CA MET A 14 -20.52 -12.98 -25.77
C MET A 14 -20.57 -13.25 -24.26
N LEU A 15 -21.47 -14.13 -23.80
CA LEU A 15 -21.59 -14.52 -22.39
C LEU A 15 -20.30 -15.14 -21.85
N TRP A 16 -19.66 -16.01 -22.65
CA TRP A 16 -18.37 -16.60 -22.29
C TRP A 16 -17.27 -15.55 -22.14
N TYR A 17 -17.15 -14.64 -23.12
CA TYR A 17 -16.19 -13.54 -23.08
C TYR A 17 -16.40 -12.64 -21.86
N LEU A 18 -17.66 -12.32 -21.55
CA LEU A 18 -18.03 -11.49 -20.42
C LEU A 18 -17.68 -12.14 -19.07
N SER A 19 -17.92 -13.44 -18.95
CA SER A 19 -17.55 -14.24 -17.78
C SER A 19 -16.04 -14.26 -17.55
N PHE A 20 -15.27 -14.38 -18.64
CA PHE A 20 -13.81 -14.30 -18.59
C PHE A 20 -13.32 -12.92 -18.13
N LEU A 21 -13.92 -11.83 -18.63
CA LEU A 21 -13.61 -10.47 -18.19
C LEU A 21 -13.92 -10.23 -16.72
N ALA A 22 -15.06 -10.72 -16.22
CA ALA A 22 -15.42 -10.63 -14.80
C ALA A 22 -14.36 -11.31 -13.92
N THR A 23 -14.01 -12.55 -14.25
CA THR A 23 -12.99 -13.33 -13.50
C THR A 23 -11.62 -12.64 -13.53
N ARG A 24 -11.26 -12.04 -14.66
CA ARG A 24 -9.98 -11.30 -14.77
C ARG A 24 -9.97 -10.03 -13.91
N LEU A 25 -11.11 -9.33 -13.82
CA LEU A 25 -11.24 -8.13 -12.99
C LEU A 25 -11.20 -8.48 -11.50
N ASP A 26 -11.88 -9.56 -11.10
CA ASP A 26 -11.88 -10.08 -9.73
C ASP A 26 -10.47 -10.38 -9.22
N ARG A 27 -9.67 -11.10 -10.02
CA ARG A 27 -8.26 -11.37 -9.70
C ARG A 27 -7.41 -10.11 -9.53
N LEU A 28 -7.70 -9.06 -10.29
CA LEU A 28 -6.98 -7.78 -10.16
C LEU A 28 -7.36 -7.06 -8.87
N HIS A 29 -8.64 -7.05 -8.50
CA HIS A 29 -9.08 -6.51 -7.21
C HIS A 29 -8.44 -7.26 -6.04
N HIS A 30 -8.43 -8.59 -6.08
CA HIS A 30 -7.78 -9.38 -5.05
C HIS A 30 -6.27 -9.12 -4.97
N ARG A 31 -5.60 -8.88 -6.11
CA ARG A 31 -4.18 -8.47 -6.14
C ARG A 31 -3.96 -7.11 -5.47
N VAL A 32 -4.87 -6.16 -5.66
CA VAL A 32 -4.82 -4.85 -4.96
C VAL A 32 -4.96 -5.05 -3.46
N GLU A 33 -5.96 -5.80 -3.01
CA GLU A 33 -6.20 -6.07 -1.57
C GLU A 33 -5.03 -6.76 -0.90
N THR A 34 -4.48 -7.80 -1.53
CA THR A 34 -3.32 -8.54 -1.00
C THR A 34 -2.04 -7.70 -0.98
N SER A 35 -1.80 -6.88 -2.01
CA SER A 35 -0.66 -5.95 -2.02
C SER A 35 -0.78 -4.88 -0.93
N TRP A 36 -1.98 -4.35 -0.69
CA TRP A 36 -2.25 -3.41 0.40
C TRP A 36 -2.02 -4.04 1.77
N ALA A 37 -2.53 -5.25 2.00
CA ALA A 37 -2.34 -5.95 3.28
C ALA A 37 -0.85 -6.22 3.58
N ASN A 38 -0.06 -6.53 2.55
CA ASN A 38 1.38 -6.70 2.70
C ASN A 38 2.08 -5.35 3.03
N LEU A 39 1.71 -4.28 2.33
CA LEU A 39 2.24 -2.93 2.60
C LEU A 39 1.91 -2.49 4.03
N ASP A 40 0.66 -2.61 4.46
CA ASP A 40 0.21 -2.24 5.81
C ASP A 40 0.99 -3.02 6.89
N GLY A 41 1.23 -4.33 6.68
CA GLY A 41 2.06 -5.12 7.59
C GLY A 41 3.49 -4.58 7.74
N LEU A 42 4.10 -4.08 6.66
CA LEU A 42 5.43 -3.46 6.70
C LEU A 42 5.41 -2.10 7.40
N LEU A 43 4.37 -1.28 7.16
CA LEU A 43 4.19 0.02 7.82
C LEU A 43 4.00 -0.14 9.34
N GLN A 44 3.19 -1.11 9.76
CA GLN A 44 3.02 -1.44 11.19
C GLN A 44 4.33 -1.89 11.84
N ARG A 45 5.14 -2.70 11.13
CA ARG A 45 6.47 -3.10 11.62
C ARG A 45 7.41 -1.91 11.74
N ARG A 46 7.36 -0.96 10.80
CA ARG A 46 8.17 0.27 10.84
C ARG A 46 7.81 1.12 12.05
N ALA A 47 6.53 1.30 12.34
CA ALA A 47 6.10 2.02 13.53
C ALA A 47 6.51 1.30 14.84
N ALA A 48 6.54 -0.04 14.84
CA ALA A 48 7.05 -0.80 15.99
C ALA A 48 8.56 -0.57 16.23
N ILE A 49 9.38 -0.62 15.17
CA ILE A 49 10.82 -0.32 15.27
C ILE A 49 11.04 1.14 15.70
N ALA A 50 10.24 2.07 15.18
CA ALA A 50 10.30 3.47 15.61
C ALA A 50 10.05 3.64 17.12
N LEU A 51 9.10 2.89 17.69
CA LEU A 51 8.87 2.88 19.15
C LEU A 51 10.04 2.28 19.93
N GLU A 52 10.75 1.31 19.36
CA GLU A 52 11.94 0.73 19.96
C GLU A 52 13.11 1.71 19.96
N ILE A 53 13.33 2.40 18.83
CA ILE A 53 14.32 3.49 18.70
C ILE A 53 13.98 4.63 19.68
N ALA A 54 12.70 4.99 19.84
CA ALA A 54 12.28 6.05 20.76
C ALA A 54 12.57 5.72 22.25
N ARG A 55 12.71 4.42 22.59
CA ARG A 55 13.05 3.97 23.96
C ARG A 55 14.55 3.80 24.18
N SER A 56 15.36 3.98 23.15
CA SER A 56 16.81 3.79 23.24
C SER A 56 17.48 4.96 23.97
N GLU A 57 18.63 4.70 24.58
CA GLU A 57 19.33 5.68 25.42
C GLU A 57 19.93 6.84 24.61
N SER A 58 20.23 6.60 23.32
CA SER A 58 20.75 7.63 22.42
C SER A 58 19.71 8.62 21.91
N CYS A 59 18.42 8.39 22.18
CA CYS A 59 17.35 9.29 21.76
C CYS A 59 17.13 10.39 22.81
N ASP A 60 17.24 11.65 22.41
CA ASP A 60 16.98 12.75 23.33
C ASP A 60 15.49 12.77 23.76
N PRO A 61 15.17 13.32 24.95
CA PRO A 61 13.80 13.33 25.47
C PRO A 61 12.77 14.02 24.55
N ALA A 62 13.18 15.01 23.74
CA ALA A 62 12.25 15.68 22.84
C ALA A 62 11.98 14.82 21.60
N SER A 63 13.02 14.27 20.96
CA SER A 63 12.86 13.39 19.80
C SER A 63 12.14 12.09 20.14
N SER A 64 12.38 11.51 21.32
CA SER A 64 11.68 10.29 21.77
C SER A 64 10.18 10.52 21.92
N LEU A 65 9.75 11.65 22.48
CA LEU A 65 8.33 12.02 22.58
C LEU A 65 7.71 12.24 21.20
N LEU A 66 8.38 12.98 20.32
CA LEU A 66 7.90 13.23 18.96
C LEU A 66 7.76 11.92 18.17
N LEU A 67 8.80 11.08 18.19
CA LEU A 67 8.80 9.80 17.48
C LEU A 67 7.76 8.83 18.04
N THR A 68 7.61 8.78 19.36
CA THR A 68 6.58 7.97 20.02
C THR A 68 5.18 8.41 19.56
N SER A 69 4.90 9.71 19.59
CA SER A 69 3.60 10.24 19.18
C SER A 69 3.30 9.98 17.70
N ALA A 70 4.29 10.12 16.82
CA ALA A 70 4.14 9.88 15.39
C ALA A 70 3.94 8.37 15.09
N ALA A 71 4.66 7.50 15.80
CA ALA A 71 4.52 6.06 15.66
C ALA A 71 3.16 5.55 16.13
N TYR A 72 2.62 6.08 17.24
CA TYR A 72 1.26 5.75 17.67
C TYR A 72 0.21 6.24 16.66
N GLN A 73 0.34 7.47 16.17
CA GLN A 73 -0.55 8.00 15.13
C GLN A 73 -0.53 7.13 13.87
N ALA A 74 0.66 6.71 13.40
CA ALA A 74 0.78 5.82 12.23
C ALA A 74 0.12 4.45 12.45
N ARG A 75 0.25 3.86 13.65
CA ARG A 75 -0.37 2.56 13.98
C ARG A 75 -1.89 2.63 14.02
N GLU A 76 -2.44 3.69 14.60
CA GLU A 76 -3.88 3.85 14.84
C GLU A 76 -4.61 4.57 13.70
N ALA A 77 -3.88 5.11 12.72
CA ALA A 77 -4.44 5.90 11.64
C ALA A 77 -5.55 5.16 10.87
N THR A 78 -6.66 5.84 10.66
CA THR A 78 -7.70 5.41 9.72
C THR A 78 -7.21 5.50 8.28
N VAL A 79 -7.97 4.96 7.33
CA VAL A 79 -7.65 5.02 5.89
C VAL A 79 -7.43 6.46 5.41
N GLN A 80 -8.22 7.41 5.92
CA GLN A 80 -8.16 8.82 5.54
C GLN A 80 -6.94 9.54 6.12
N GLU A 81 -6.58 9.22 7.36
CA GLU A 81 -5.48 9.87 8.09
C GLU A 81 -4.12 9.21 7.83
N ARG A 82 -4.13 8.02 7.20
CA ARG A 82 -2.93 7.20 6.98
C ARG A 82 -1.81 7.97 6.32
N SER A 83 -2.12 8.75 5.28
CA SER A 83 -1.11 9.53 4.55
C SER A 83 -0.42 10.55 5.44
N SER A 84 -1.18 11.36 6.17
CA SER A 84 -0.62 12.35 7.10
C SER A 84 0.19 11.71 8.22
N ALA A 85 -0.28 10.57 8.76
CA ALA A 85 0.40 9.88 9.84
C ALA A 85 1.73 9.24 9.39
N GLU A 86 1.76 8.61 8.21
CA GLU A 86 2.98 8.04 7.63
C GLU A 86 4.00 9.14 7.26
N MET A 87 3.54 10.27 6.72
CA MET A 87 4.41 11.42 6.45
C MET A 87 5.01 12.01 7.74
N ALA A 88 4.21 12.13 8.80
CA ALA A 88 4.70 12.59 10.10
C ALA A 88 5.77 11.66 10.68
N LEU A 89 5.54 10.34 10.63
CA LEU A 89 6.50 9.33 11.07
C LEU A 89 7.78 9.35 10.22
N SER A 90 7.63 9.51 8.90
CA SER A 90 8.71 9.73 7.94
C SER A 90 9.58 10.94 8.29
N GLY A 91 8.95 12.09 8.55
CA GLY A 91 9.67 13.29 8.96
C GLY A 91 10.41 13.10 10.28
N ALA A 92 9.75 12.53 11.29
CA ALA A 92 10.36 12.29 12.61
C ALA A 92 11.57 11.34 12.53
N LEU A 93 11.44 10.23 11.78
CA LEU A 93 12.55 9.30 11.56
C LEU A 93 13.68 9.93 10.74
N GLY A 94 13.36 10.74 9.72
CA GLY A 94 14.35 11.44 8.91
C GLY A 94 15.23 12.37 9.75
N LEU A 95 14.62 13.17 10.63
CA LEU A 95 15.36 14.05 11.56
C LEU A 95 16.27 13.26 12.50
N LEU A 96 15.80 12.12 12.99
CA LEU A 96 16.56 11.27 13.91
C LEU A 96 17.71 10.54 13.21
N MET A 97 17.50 10.02 12.00
CA MET A 97 18.53 9.32 11.22
C MET A 97 19.71 10.22 10.82
N ILE A 98 19.50 11.54 10.68
CA ILE A 98 20.58 12.49 10.39
C ILE A 98 21.56 12.61 11.58
N HIS A 99 21.07 12.49 12.81
CA HIS A 99 21.84 12.75 14.04
C HIS A 99 22.21 11.49 14.83
N GLY A 100 21.40 10.43 14.74
CA GLY A 100 21.46 9.23 15.58
C GLY A 100 22.65 8.31 15.30
N HIS A 101 23.16 8.26 14.06
CA HIS A 101 24.27 7.37 13.68
C HIS A 101 25.60 7.72 14.37
N MET A 102 25.78 8.94 14.84
CA MET A 102 27.07 9.41 15.37
C MET A 102 27.33 8.96 16.83
N HIS A 103 26.27 8.62 17.58
CA HIS A 103 26.35 8.30 19.01
C HIS A 103 25.72 6.96 19.38
N ALA A 104 25.21 6.21 18.41
CA ALA A 104 24.50 4.96 18.64
C ALA A 104 25.44 3.84 19.13
N GLY A 105 25.00 3.11 20.17
CA GLY A 105 25.64 1.86 20.58
C GLY A 105 25.46 0.75 19.54
N GLY A 106 26.19 -0.37 19.68
CA GLY A 106 26.11 -1.49 18.73
C GLY A 106 24.70 -2.10 18.57
N ALA A 107 23.91 -2.13 19.65
CA ALA A 107 22.52 -2.59 19.60
C ALA A 107 21.61 -1.62 18.82
N GLU A 108 21.78 -0.31 19.00
CA GLU A 108 20.97 0.71 18.34
C GLU A 108 21.29 0.79 16.85
N GLN A 109 22.57 0.64 16.49
CA GLN A 109 22.99 0.54 15.09
C GLN A 109 22.26 -0.60 14.36
N SER A 110 22.06 -1.74 15.01
CA SER A 110 21.32 -2.85 14.43
C SER A 110 19.85 -2.52 14.15
N LEU A 111 19.20 -1.71 15.01
CA LEU A 111 17.83 -1.23 14.80
C LEU A 111 17.73 -0.27 13.61
N PHE A 112 18.71 0.63 13.47
CA PHE A 112 18.76 1.54 12.32
C PHE A 112 18.97 0.80 11.00
N ASP A 113 19.82 -0.23 11.00
CA ASP A 113 20.05 -1.05 9.82
C ASP A 113 18.82 -1.90 9.48
N GLU A 114 18.11 -2.45 10.48
CA GLU A 114 16.82 -3.10 10.27
C GLU A 114 15.78 -2.12 9.70
N LEU A 115 15.71 -0.90 10.24
CA LEU A 115 14.81 0.14 9.75
C LEU A 115 15.10 0.50 8.29
N ARG A 116 16.38 0.65 7.90
CA ARG A 116 16.78 0.92 6.52
C ARG A 116 16.35 -0.21 5.57
N LEU A 117 16.59 -1.46 5.97
CA LEU A 117 16.13 -2.62 5.20
C LEU A 117 14.61 -2.66 5.07
N LEU A 118 13.89 -2.25 6.12
CA LEU A 118 12.44 -2.20 6.11
C LEU A 118 11.91 -1.09 5.20
N ILE A 119 12.52 0.10 5.21
CA ILE A 119 12.18 1.20 4.30
C ILE A 119 12.36 0.76 2.84
N ALA A 120 13.47 0.10 2.51
CA ALA A 120 13.69 -0.43 1.17
C ALA A 120 12.60 -1.44 0.75
N LYS A 121 12.16 -2.31 1.67
CA LYS A 121 11.04 -3.24 1.43
C LYS A 121 9.71 -2.51 1.22
N ILE A 122 9.46 -1.45 1.98
CA ILE A 122 8.26 -0.62 1.85
C ILE A 122 8.22 0.04 0.47
N GLN A 123 9.33 0.61 -0.01
CA GLN A 123 9.39 1.20 -1.36
C GLN A 123 9.03 0.20 -2.46
N VAL A 124 9.53 -1.03 -2.36
CA VAL A 124 9.17 -2.11 -3.30
C VAL A 124 7.69 -2.49 -3.16
N ALA A 125 7.16 -2.59 -1.94
CA ALA A 125 5.75 -2.90 -1.71
C ALA A 125 4.81 -1.82 -2.26
N ILE A 126 5.16 -0.54 -2.12
CA ILE A 126 4.46 0.60 -2.72
C ILE A 126 4.43 0.47 -4.24
N ALA A 127 5.58 0.17 -4.87
CA ALA A 127 5.64 -0.04 -6.33
C ALA A 127 4.72 -1.18 -6.79
N ILE A 128 4.64 -2.29 -6.03
CA ILE A 128 3.74 -3.41 -6.33
C ILE A 128 2.27 -3.00 -6.17
N HIS A 129 1.94 -2.24 -5.13
CA HIS A 129 0.57 -1.78 -4.88
C HIS A 129 0.10 -0.80 -5.96
N THR A 130 0.91 0.20 -6.28
CA THR A 130 0.63 1.20 -7.32
C THR A 130 0.47 0.56 -8.70
N ASP A 131 1.28 -0.45 -9.06
CA ASP A 131 1.10 -1.24 -10.29
C ASP A 131 -0.24 -2.00 -10.29
N ALA A 132 -0.59 -2.64 -9.17
CA ALA A 132 -1.86 -3.36 -9.03
C ALA A 132 -3.07 -2.41 -9.18
N VAL A 133 -3.00 -1.22 -8.56
CA VAL A 133 -4.03 -0.17 -8.66
C VAL A 133 -4.16 0.31 -10.11
N SER A 134 -3.05 0.70 -10.73
CA SER A 134 -3.02 1.18 -12.13
C SER A 134 -3.56 0.12 -13.10
N SER A 135 -3.11 -1.13 -12.97
CA SER A 135 -3.58 -2.27 -13.75
C SER A 135 -5.09 -2.47 -13.64
N THR A 136 -5.63 -2.37 -12.42
CA THR A 136 -7.07 -2.51 -12.16
C THR A 136 -7.86 -1.35 -12.77
N GLN A 137 -7.38 -0.11 -12.60
CA GLN A 137 -8.01 1.08 -13.19
C GLN A 137 -8.03 1.03 -14.71
N MET A 138 -6.94 0.61 -15.36
CA MET A 138 -6.86 0.46 -16.83
C MET A 138 -7.89 -0.55 -17.34
N VAL A 139 -8.05 -1.69 -16.66
CA VAL A 139 -9.03 -2.70 -17.06
C VAL A 139 -10.46 -2.18 -16.83
N ARG A 140 -10.72 -1.53 -15.69
CA ARG A 140 -12.04 -0.99 -15.36
C ARG A 140 -12.51 0.12 -16.31
N LYS A 141 -11.59 0.86 -16.94
CA LYS A 141 -11.89 1.88 -17.96
C LYS A 141 -12.38 1.33 -19.29
N LYS A 142 -12.24 0.02 -19.57
CA LYS A 142 -12.68 -0.59 -20.85
C LYS A 142 -14.19 -0.51 -21.03
N SER A 143 -14.65 -0.11 -22.22
CA SER A 143 -16.08 0.08 -22.53
C SER A 143 -16.94 -1.16 -22.28
N ALA A 144 -16.41 -2.36 -22.54
CA ALA A 144 -17.10 -3.61 -22.23
C ALA A 144 -17.41 -3.76 -20.72
N ILE A 145 -16.47 -3.39 -19.84
CA ILE A 145 -16.68 -3.48 -18.38
C ILE A 145 -17.69 -2.43 -17.91
N ARG A 146 -17.64 -1.22 -18.47
CA ARG A 146 -18.57 -0.14 -18.13
C ARG A 146 -19.99 -0.41 -18.62
N PHE A 147 -20.14 -0.88 -19.86
CA PHE A 147 -21.44 -1.14 -20.48
C PHE A 147 -22.16 -2.30 -19.79
N PHE A 148 -21.44 -3.38 -19.49
CA PHE A 148 -22.02 -4.54 -18.82
C PHE A 148 -21.96 -4.46 -17.29
N ARG A 149 -21.53 -3.33 -16.72
CA ARG A 149 -21.42 -3.08 -15.27
C ARG A 149 -20.73 -4.22 -14.50
N LEU A 150 -19.72 -4.83 -15.13
CA LEU A 150 -19.02 -6.02 -14.60
C LEU A 150 -18.25 -5.75 -13.31
N ALA A 151 -17.90 -4.49 -13.03
CA ALA A 151 -17.22 -4.08 -11.80
C ALA A 151 -18.16 -4.03 -10.58
N GLY A 152 -19.48 -4.13 -10.79
CA GLY A 152 -20.46 -4.07 -9.70
C GLY A 152 -20.32 -2.82 -8.83
N THR A 153 -20.35 -3.03 -7.51
CA THR A 153 -20.26 -2.01 -6.44
C THR A 153 -18.83 -1.86 -5.88
N ALA A 154 -17.83 -2.54 -6.44
CA ALA A 154 -16.48 -2.51 -5.90
C ALA A 154 -15.91 -1.05 -5.92
N PRO A 155 -15.36 -0.54 -4.80
CA PRO A 155 -14.77 0.79 -4.76
C PRO A 155 -13.61 0.92 -5.77
N LEU A 156 -13.30 2.14 -6.19
CA LEU A 156 -12.16 2.36 -7.07
C LEU A 156 -10.87 2.18 -6.25
N PRO A 157 -9.91 1.36 -6.71
CA PRO A 157 -8.59 1.32 -6.11
C PRO A 157 -7.94 2.71 -6.16
N VAL A 158 -7.44 3.18 -5.03
CA VAL A 158 -6.78 4.49 -4.88
C VAL A 158 -5.36 4.29 -4.40
N THR A 159 -4.46 5.15 -4.86
CA THR A 159 -3.10 5.31 -4.32
C THR A 159 -3.14 6.41 -3.27
N TYR A 160 -2.30 6.30 -2.24
CA TYR A 160 -2.21 7.31 -1.19
C TYR A 160 -1.10 8.32 -1.48
N GLU A 161 -1.19 9.52 -0.91
CA GLU A 161 -0.21 10.58 -1.16
C GLU A 161 1.20 10.22 -0.65
N PHE A 162 1.31 9.55 0.51
CA PHE A 162 2.59 9.06 1.04
C PHE A 162 3.32 8.06 0.12
N GLU A 163 2.61 7.42 -0.82
CA GLU A 163 3.22 6.47 -1.76
C GLU A 163 4.03 7.16 -2.86
N PHE A 164 3.73 8.43 -3.15
CA PHE A 164 4.47 9.22 -4.12
C PHE A 164 5.71 9.86 -3.52
N ASP A 165 5.63 10.18 -2.23
CA ASP A 165 6.69 10.84 -1.47
C ASP A 165 7.54 9.81 -0.72
N ALA A 166 7.89 8.72 -1.41
CA ALA A 166 8.53 7.53 -0.85
C ALA A 166 9.98 7.81 -0.40
N LEU A 167 10.13 8.62 0.66
CA LEU A 167 11.30 8.92 1.50
C LEU A 167 12.59 9.26 0.77
#